data_AF-A0A3B9HVV3-F1
#
_entry.id   AF-A0A3B9HVV3-F1
#
_cell.length_a   1.000
_cell.length_b   1.000
_cell.length_c   1.000
_cell.angle_alpha   90.00
_cell.angle_beta   90.00
_cell.angle_gamma   90.00
#
_symmetry.space_group_name_H-M   'P 1'
#
loop_
_entity.id
_entity.type
_entity.pdbx_description
1 polymer ?
#
loop_
_entity_poly.entity_id
_entity_poly.type
_entity_poly.pdbx_seq_one_letter_code
_entity_poly.pdbx_strand_id
1 'polypeptide(L)' 'MKRIVKISRELNSSVSQLGGKAHALKQLMGNDFLIPASYCITTSAYREFINQNGLEARISFELSRKSLSDCR' A
#
# COMPACT_ATOMS: atom_id res chain seq x y z
N MET A 1 -12.05 3.54 6.81
CA MET A 1 -11.71 3.17 5.41
C MET A 1 -11.64 1.65 5.32
N LYS A 2 -12.06 1.02 4.21
CA LYS A 2 -11.98 -0.45 4.07
C LYS A 2 -10.51 -0.89 4.05
N ARG A 3 -10.17 -1.99 4.74
CA ARG A 3 -8.79 -2.53 4.85
C ARG A 3 -8.35 -3.30 3.61
N ILE A 4 -9.32 -3.95 2.96
CA ILE A 4 -9.14 -4.70 1.72
C ILE A 4 -10.15 -4.15 0.72
N VAL A 5 -9.68 -3.84 -0.49
CA VAL A 5 -10.53 -3.37 -1.59
C VAL A 5 -10.30 -4.25 -2.81
N LYS A 6 -11.38 -4.57 -3.53
CA LYS A 6 -11.28 -5.22 -4.85
C LYS A 6 -10.74 -4.18 -5.84
N ILE A 7 -9.76 -4.56 -6.64
CA ILE A 7 -9.31 -3.71 -7.74
C ILE A 7 -10.31 -3.86 -8.89
N SER A 8 -10.94 -2.76 -9.27
CA SER A 8 -11.88 -2.69 -10.40
C SER A 8 -11.74 -1.35 -11.11
N ARG A 9 -12.27 -1.26 -12.34
CA ARG A 9 -12.26 -0.03 -13.16
C ARG A 9 -12.89 1.16 -12.43
N GLU A 10 -13.97 0.91 -11.70
CA GLU A 10 -14.80 1.92 -11.04
C GLU A 10 -14.27 2.33 -9.66
N LEU A 11 -13.15 1.75 -9.22
CA LEU A 11 -12.62 1.99 -7.87
C LEU A 11 -12.14 3.44 -7.72
N ASN A 12 -12.89 4.24 -6.96
CA ASN A 12 -12.52 5.63 -6.64
C ASN A 12 -11.55 5.68 -5.46
N SER A 13 -10.26 5.77 -5.77
CA SER A 13 -9.17 5.81 -4.80
C SER A 13 -7.95 6.54 -5.35
N SER A 14 -7.19 7.21 -4.49
CA SER A 14 -5.93 7.84 -4.84
C SER A 14 -4.74 6.88 -4.75
N VAL A 15 -3.61 7.25 -5.37
CA VAL A 15 -2.32 6.56 -5.21
C VAL A 15 -1.90 6.49 -3.73
N SER A 16 -2.19 7.52 -2.93
CA SER A 16 -1.85 7.53 -1.51
C SER A 16 -2.63 6.48 -0.69
N GLN A 17 -3.80 6.06 -1.16
CA GLN A 17 -4.65 5.07 -0.48
C GLN A 17 -4.30 3.62 -0.82
N LEU A 18 -3.87 3.34 -2.06
CA LEU A 18 -3.63 1.97 -2.55
C LEU A 18 -2.17 1.68 -2.95
N GLY A 19 -1.34 2.72 -3.07
CA GLY A 19 -0.01 2.62 -3.64
C GLY A 19 -0.02 2.65 -5.19
N GLY A 20 1.16 2.90 -5.76
CA GLY A 20 1.32 3.06 -7.21
C GLY A 20 0.97 1.81 -8.02
N LYS A 21 1.25 0.61 -7.49
CA LYS A 21 1.01 -0.66 -8.20
C LYS A 21 -0.48 -0.96 -8.37
N ALA A 22 -1.26 -0.87 -7.29
CA ALA A 22 -2.70 -1.09 -7.35
C ALA A 22 -3.40 -0.03 -8.21
N HIS A 23 -2.94 1.22 -8.16
CA HIS A 23 -3.42 2.28 -9.05
C HIS A 23 -3.07 2.02 -10.53
N ALA A 24 -1.89 1.48 -10.82
CA ALA A 24 -1.51 1.07 -12.17
C ALA A 24 -2.38 -0.10 -12.67
N LEU A 25 -2.64 -1.11 -11.84
CA LEU A 25 -3.55 -2.21 -12.19
C LEU A 25 -4.95 -1.71 -12.50
N LYS A 26 -5.50 -0.79 -11.70
CA LYS A 26 -6.78 -0.12 -12.00
C LYS A 26 -6.73 0.55 -13.38
N GLN A 27 -5.67 1.28 -13.69
CA GLN A 27 -5.53 1.96 -14.98
C GLN A 27 -5.44 0.95 -16.14
N LEU A 28 -4.68 -0.14 -16.00
CA LEU A 28 -4.61 -1.18 -17.02
C LEU A 28 -5.98 -1.83 -17.25
N MET A 29 -6.71 -2.16 -16.19
CA MET A 29 -8.10 -2.60 -16.30
C MET A 29 -8.94 -1.55 -17.03
N GLY A 30 -8.76 -0.27 -16.71
CA GLY A 30 -9.36 0.89 -17.38
C GLY A 30 -9.11 0.97 -18.88
N ASN A 31 -8.00 0.42 -19.37
CA ASN A 31 -7.60 0.39 -20.78
C ASN A 31 -7.86 -0.99 -21.44
N ASP A 32 -8.85 -1.75 -20.95
CA ASP A 32 -9.30 -3.04 -21.51
C ASP A 32 -8.26 -4.16 -21.47
N PHE A 33 -7.19 -4.02 -20.67
CA PHE A 33 -6.28 -5.13 -20.41
C PHE A 33 -6.96 -6.19 -19.54
N LEU A 34 -6.75 -7.46 -19.90
CA LEU A 34 -7.19 -8.60 -19.11
C LEU A 34 -6.27 -8.78 -17.90
N ILE A 35 -6.70 -8.26 -16.75
CA ILE A 35 -5.99 -8.38 -15.48
C ILE A 35 -6.71 -9.43 -14.61
N PRO A 36 -5.97 -10.38 -13.99
CA PRO A 36 -6.55 -11.31 -13.03
C PRO A 36 -7.31 -10.60 -11.91
N ALA A 37 -8.40 -11.21 -11.44
CA ALA A 37 -9.14 -10.72 -10.30
C ALA A 37 -8.22 -10.52 -9.09
N SER A 38 -8.18 -9.29 -8.56
CA SER A 38 -7.19 -8.89 -7.56
C SER A 38 -7.80 -8.01 -6.48
N TYR A 39 -7.17 -8.06 -5.31
CA TYR A 39 -7.49 -7.23 -4.15
C TYR A 39 -6.24 -6.47 -3.70
N CYS A 40 -6.45 -5.30 -3.11
CA CYS A 40 -5.41 -4.48 -2.52
C CYS A 40 -5.66 -4.34 -1.02
N ILE A 41 -4.64 -4.60 -0.22
CA ILE A 41 -4.59 -4.19 1.19
C ILE A 41 -4.18 -2.72 1.21
N THR A 42 -5.01 -1.87 1.82
CA THR A 42 -4.81 -0.42 1.74
C THR A 42 -3.62 0.06 2.56
N THR A 43 -3.06 1.21 2.19
CA THR A 43 -1.97 1.85 2.96
C THR A 43 -2.40 2.17 4.39
N SER A 44 -3.69 2.49 4.60
CA SER A 44 -4.26 2.71 5.93
C SER A 44 -4.30 1.44 6.78
N ALA A 45 -4.58 0.27 6.19
CA ALA A 45 -4.53 -1.01 6.92
C ALA A 45 -3.10 -1.34 7.38
N TYR A 46 -2.10 -1.05 6.53
CA TYR A 46 -0.69 -1.19 6.91
C TYR A 46 -0.32 -0.25 8.07
N ARG A 47 -0.69 1.03 8.01
CA ARG A 47 -0.43 1.99 9.09
C ARG A 47 -1.09 1.58 10.40
N GLU A 48 -2.32 1.07 10.34
CA GLU A 48 -3.01 0.55 11.51
C GLU A 48 -2.27 -0.65 12.13
N PHE A 49 -1.83 -1.60 11.29
CA PHE A 49 -1.02 -2.74 11.74
C PHE A 49 0.25 -2.29 12.45
N ILE A 50 1.00 -1.35 11.87
CA ILE A 50 2.24 -0.84 12.45
C ILE A 50 1.97 -0.13 13.79
N ASN A 51 0.93 0.70 13.84
CA ASN A 51 0.57 1.44 15.06
C ASN A 51 0.09 0.51 16.19
N GLN A 52 -0.78 -0.46 15.89
CA GLN A 52 -1.32 -1.39 16.90
C GLN A 52 -0.24 -2.26 17.54
N ASN A 53 0.82 -2.58 16.79
CA ASN A 53 1.92 -3.42 17.28
C ASN A 53 3.08 -2.60 17.87
N GLY A 54 2.94 -1.27 17.99
CA GLY A 54 4.01 -0.40 18.49
C GLY A 54 5.27 -0.38 17.59
N LEU A 55 5.15 -0.84 16.34
CA LEU A 55 6.27 -1.02 15.43
C LEU A 55 6.79 0.33 14.90
N GLU A 56 5.95 1.36 14.84
CA GLU A 56 6.34 2.69 14.34
C GLU A 56 7.54 3.23 15.11
N ALA A 57 7.45 3.27 16.44
CA ALA A 57 8.51 3.75 17.31
C ALA A 57 9.79 2.92 17.17
N ARG A 58 9.65 1.60 17.00
CA ARG A 58 10.80 0.72 16.83
C ARG A 58 11.50 0.95 15.48
N ILE A 59 10.73 1.10 14.41
CA ILE A 59 11.24 1.41 13.08
C ILE A 59 11.96 2.76 13.10
N SER A 60 11.33 3.80 13.65
CA SER A 60 11.96 5.13 13.74
C SER A 60 13.27 5.11 14.53
N PHE A 61 13.32 4.38 15.66
CA PHE A 61 14.53 4.24 16.46
C PHE A 61 15.67 3.60 15.66
N GLU A 62 15.43 2.47 14.98
CA GLU A 62 16.48 1.80 14.20
C GLU A 62 16.92 2.62 12.99
N LEU A 63 16.00 3.31 12.30
CA LEU A 63 16.32 4.23 11.20
C LEU A 63 17.18 5.42 11.64
N SER A 64 17.09 5.83 12.92
CA SER A 64 17.97 6.87 13.49
C SER A 64 19.37 6.36 13.87
N ARG A 65 19.52 5.03 14.07
CA ARG A 65 20.79 4.44 14.54
C ARG A 65 21.79 4.16 13.42
N LYS A 66 21.31 3.92 12.20
CA LYS A 66 22.15 3.67 11.02
C LYS A 66 21.53 4.30 9.80
N SER A 67 22.38 4.85 8.93
CA SER A 67 21.90 5.33 7.64
C SER A 67 21.34 4.16 6.84
N LEU A 68 20.28 4.42 6.07
CA LEU A 68 19.74 3.44 5.12
C LEU A 68 20.79 3.00 4.09
N SER A 69 21.76 3.86 3.77
CA SER A 69 22.91 3.51 2.91
C SER A 69 23.77 2.38 3.48
N ASP A 70 23.69 2.14 4.78
CA ASP A 70 24.53 1.16 5.48
C ASP A 70 23.81 -0.21 5.62
N CYS A 71 22.54 -0.28 5.24
CA CYS A 71 21.80 -1.55 5.14
C CYS A 71 22.19 -2.25 3.84
N ARG A 72 23.04 -3.29 3.96
CA ARG A 72 23.43 -4.19 2.87
C ARG A 72 22.37 -5.23 2.58
#